data_AF-A0A520D726-F1
#
_entry.id   AF-A0A520D726-F1
#
_cell.length_a   1.000
_cell.length_b   1.000
_cell.length_c   1.000
_cell.angle_alpha   90.00
_cell.angle_beta   90.00
_cell.angle_gamma   90.00
#
_symmetry.space_group_name_H-M   'P 1'
#
loop_
_entity.id
_entity.type
_entity.pdbx_description
1 polymer ?
#
loop_
_entity_poly.entity_id
_entity_poly.type
_entity_poly.pdbx_seq_one_letter_code
_entity_poly.pdbx_strand_id
1 'polypeptide(L)'
;MFGSKIDLLKREWLDVVFAKKNKEYGAYVLRQNNGSNTTKSLFFTSIVFILIFMAPKIYALISGMLPEPPPEKVVEVVMQSPPPINPEVKTPPPVEPP
;
A
#
# COMPACT_ATOMS: atom_id res chain seq x y z
N MET A 1 6.66 18.48 -14.07
CA MET A 1 7.75 19.24 -13.41
C MET A 1 9.06 19.21 -14.17
N PHE A 2 9.36 18.20 -15.02
CA PHE A 2 10.54 18.23 -15.89
C PHE A 2 10.13 18.73 -17.29
N GLY A 3 10.33 20.03 -17.59
CA GLY A 3 10.19 20.54 -18.97
C GLY A 3 9.51 21.90 -19.19
N SER A 4 9.03 22.61 -18.16
CA SER A 4 8.46 23.95 -18.35
C SER A 4 9.56 25.02 -18.32
N LYS A 5 9.64 25.86 -19.37
CA LYS A 5 10.62 26.96 -19.49
C LYS A 5 10.50 28.00 -18.37
N ILE A 6 9.37 28.03 -17.67
CA ILE A 6 9.10 28.87 -16.51
C ILE A 6 9.00 27.94 -15.31
N ASP A 7 9.96 28.02 -14.41
CA ASP A 7 9.97 27.32 -13.14
C ASP A 7 9.43 28.27 -12.06
N LEU A 8 8.19 28.04 -11.61
CA LEU A 8 7.52 28.86 -10.60
C LEU A 8 8.16 28.75 -9.21
N LEU A 9 9.01 27.74 -8.99
CA LEU A 9 9.73 27.53 -7.74
C LEU A 9 11.11 28.20 -7.76
N LYS A 10 11.58 28.65 -8.92
CA LYS A 10 12.85 29.38 -9.02
C LYS A 10 12.73 30.79 -8.46
N ARG A 11 13.69 31.12 -7.60
CA ARG A 11 13.82 32.45 -7.00
C ARG A 11 14.28 33.53 -7.98
N GLU A 12 14.79 33.15 -9.15
CA GLU A 12 15.34 34.06 -10.16
C GLU A 12 14.33 35.13 -10.60
N TRP A 13 13.08 34.75 -10.87
CA TRP A 13 12.03 35.72 -11.26
C TRP A 13 11.67 36.69 -10.13
N LEU A 14 11.61 36.15 -8.91
CA LEU A 14 11.35 36.92 -7.70
C LEU A 14 12.47 37.95 -7.48
N ASP A 15 13.72 37.60 -7.74
CA ASP A 15 14.86 38.51 -7.64
C ASP A 15 14.83 39.63 -8.67
N VAL A 16 14.38 39.35 -9.91
CA VAL A 16 14.25 40.34 -10.98
C VAL A 16 13.16 41.36 -10.64
N VAL A 17 11.97 40.92 -10.22
CA VAL A 17 10.85 41.82 -9.89
C VAL A 17 11.19 42.73 -8.69
N PHE A 18 12.05 42.27 -7.79
CA PHE A 18 12.47 42.99 -6.59
C PHE A 18 13.87 43.62 -6.68
N ALA A 19 14.48 43.71 -7.86
CA ALA A 19 15.89 44.12 -8.02
C ALA A 19 16.25 45.50 -7.42
N LYS A 20 15.30 46.45 -7.40
CA LYS A 20 15.47 47.80 -6.81
C LYS A 20 14.52 48.06 -5.64
N LYS A 21 14.08 47.01 -4.94
CA LYS A 21 13.19 47.12 -3.78
C LYS A 21 13.82 46.48 -2.56
N ASN A 22 13.26 46.77 -1.39
CA ASN A 22 13.69 46.14 -0.15
C ASN A 22 13.36 44.64 -0.16
N LYS A 23 14.36 43.81 0.19
CA LYS A 23 14.28 42.34 0.25
C LYS A 23 14.34 41.80 1.69
N GLU A 24 14.57 42.65 2.68
CA GLU A 24 14.75 42.26 4.09
C GLU A 24 13.44 41.83 4.77
N TYR A 25 12.27 42.21 4.22
CA TYR A 25 10.97 41.89 4.81
C TYR A 25 9.83 41.88 3.79
N GLY A 26 8.64 41.52 4.27
CA GLY A 26 7.40 41.60 3.52
C GLY A 26 7.29 40.54 2.42
N ALA A 27 6.77 40.95 1.27
CA ALA A 27 6.36 40.02 0.22
C ALA A 27 7.52 39.25 -0.43
N TYR A 28 8.75 39.78 -0.39
CA TYR A 28 9.94 39.08 -0.88
C TYR A 28 10.23 37.85 -0.01
N VAL A 29 10.37 38.06 1.31
CA VAL A 29 10.67 36.98 2.28
C VAL A 29 9.56 35.93 2.29
N LEU A 30 8.30 36.35 2.27
CA LEU A 30 7.15 35.43 2.24
C LEU A 30 7.19 34.52 1.01
N ARG A 31 7.43 35.07 -0.19
CA ARG A 31 7.50 34.28 -1.41
C ARG A 31 8.76 33.42 -1.49
N GLN A 32 9.89 33.91 -0.95
CA GLN A 32 11.13 33.14 -0.87
C GLN A 32 10.98 31.89 0.00
N ASN A 33 10.21 32.01 1.10
CA ASN A 33 10.00 30.93 2.07
C ASN A 33 8.79 30.04 1.74
N ASN A 34 7.85 30.49 0.91
CA ASN A 34 6.62 29.76 0.60
C ASN A 34 6.87 28.32 0.10
N GLY A 35 7.81 28.14 -0.82
CA GLY A 35 8.16 26.80 -1.32
C GLY A 35 8.66 25.88 -0.22
N SER A 36 9.54 26.37 0.66
CA SER A 36 10.05 25.60 1.82
C SER A 36 8.94 25.26 2.80
N ASN A 37 8.07 26.24 3.11
CA ASN A 37 6.94 26.04 4.01
C ASN A 37 5.95 25.00 3.48
N THR A 38 5.66 25.02 2.17
CA THR A 38 4.77 24.06 1.51
C THR A 38 5.34 22.65 1.55
N THR A 39 6.64 22.47 1.28
CA THR A 39 7.29 21.17 1.37
C THR A 39 7.29 20.65 2.81
N LYS A 40 7.60 21.51 3.78
CA LYS A 40 7.55 21.16 5.20
C LYS A 40 6.13 20.77 5.62
N SER A 41 5.12 21.55 5.24
CA SER A 41 3.73 21.24 5.58
C SER A 41 3.29 19.92 4.99
N LEU A 42 3.60 19.66 3.71
CA LEU A 42 3.30 18.37 3.08
C LEU A 42 3.95 17.21 3.83
N PHE A 43 5.21 17.35 4.23
CA PHE A 43 5.91 16.32 4.98
C PHE A 43 5.23 16.03 6.33
N PHE A 44 5.02 17.07 7.15
CA PHE A 44 4.41 16.90 8.47
C PHE A 44 2.96 16.41 8.39
N THR A 45 2.15 17.00 7.51
CA THR A 45 0.75 16.59 7.32
C THR A 45 0.67 15.15 6.83
N SER A 46 1.55 14.73 5.92
CA SER A 46 1.56 13.34 5.44
C SER A 46 1.88 12.35 6.57
N ILE A 47 2.86 12.65 7.41
CA ILE A 47 3.21 11.81 8.56
C ILE A 47 2.03 11.71 9.53
N VAL A 48 1.47 12.85 9.94
CA VAL A 48 0.34 12.89 10.88
C VAL A 48 -0.87 12.14 10.31
N PHE A 49 -1.16 12.34 9.02
CA PHE A 49 -2.24 11.64 8.33
C PHE A 49 -2.03 10.13 8.40
N ILE A 50 -0.87 9.62 7.97
CA ILE A 50 -0.57 8.17 8.01
C ILE A 50 -0.69 7.61 9.42
N LEU A 51 -0.18 8.32 10.43
CA LEU A 51 -0.26 7.90 11.82
C LEU A 51 -1.71 7.79 12.30
N ILE A 52 -2.61 8.71 11.95
CA ILE A 52 -4.03 8.63 12.33
C ILE A 52 -4.68 7.37 11.75
N PHE A 53 -4.41 7.05 10.48
CA PHE A 53 -4.98 5.85 9.84
C PHE A 53 -4.35 4.55 10.37
N MET A 54 -3.06 4.55 10.70
CA MET A 54 -2.38 3.38 11.26
C MET A 54 -2.58 3.23 12.77
N ALA A 55 -2.97 4.29 13.49
CA ALA A 55 -3.15 4.30 14.95
C ALA A 55 -3.97 3.11 15.48
N PRO A 56 -5.17 2.76 14.94
CA PRO A 56 -5.92 1.62 15.45
C PRO A 56 -5.20 0.29 15.25
N LYS A 57 -4.48 0.11 14.12
CA LYS A 57 -3.69 -1.11 13.86
C LYS A 57 -2.49 -1.22 14.80
N ILE A 58 -1.78 -0.11 15.01
CA ILE A 58 -0.64 -0.04 15.94
C ILE A 58 -1.13 -0.31 17.37
N TYR A 59 -2.27 0.26 17.76
CA TYR A 59 -2.88 0.02 19.06
C TYR A 59 -3.31 -1.45 19.24
N ALA A 60 -3.95 -2.05 18.23
CA ALA A 60 -4.33 -3.46 18.26
C ALA A 60 -3.10 -4.39 18.39
N LEU A 61 -1.99 -4.05 17.74
CA LEU A 61 -0.74 -4.80 17.84
C LEU A 61 -0.11 -4.72 19.24
N ILE A 62 -0.08 -3.53 19.85
CA ILE A 62 0.51 -3.32 21.18
C ILE A 62 -0.39 -3.90 22.28
N SER A 63 -1.71 -3.80 22.13
CA SER A 63 -2.68 -4.35 23.09
C SER A 63 -2.81 -5.88 23.05
N GLY A 64 -2.07 -6.55 22.16
CA GLY A 64 -2.12 -8.02 22.02
C GLY A 64 -3.45 -8.53 21.45
N MET A 65 -4.30 -7.65 20.96
CA MET A 65 -5.61 -7.96 20.39
C MET A 65 -5.50 -8.26 18.89
N LEU A 66 -4.53 -9.09 18.51
CA LEU A 66 -4.53 -9.68 17.18
C LEU A 66 -5.67 -10.71 17.16
N PRO A 67 -6.61 -10.64 16.20
CA PRO A 67 -7.47 -11.77 15.93
C PRO A 67 -6.56 -12.95 15.62
N GLU A 68 -6.59 -13.99 16.44
CA GLU A 68 -5.89 -15.22 16.10
C GLU A 68 -6.37 -15.64 14.70
N PRO A 69 -5.44 -15.97 13.77
CA PRO A 69 -5.85 -16.51 12.48
C PRO A 69 -6.77 -17.70 12.78
N PRO A 70 -7.98 -17.76 12.17
CA PRO A 70 -8.90 -18.83 12.45
C PRO A 70 -8.15 -20.15 12.27
N PRO A 71 -8.21 -21.09 13.24
CA PRO A 71 -7.45 -22.31 13.15
C PRO A 71 -7.76 -22.96 11.81
N GLU A 72 -6.73 -23.23 11.02
CA GLU A 72 -6.85 -24.01 9.81
C GLU A 72 -7.55 -25.30 10.22
N LYS A 73 -8.84 -25.43 9.87
CA LYS A 73 -9.56 -26.68 9.99
C LYS A 73 -8.88 -27.63 9.01
N VAL A 74 -7.88 -28.36 9.50
CA VAL A 74 -7.41 -29.58 8.89
C VAL A 74 -8.61 -30.53 8.96
N VAL A 75 -9.46 -30.46 7.94
CA VAL A 75 -10.47 -31.48 7.72
C VAL A 75 -9.68 -32.69 7.25
N GLU A 76 -9.36 -33.58 8.17
CA GLU A 76 -8.92 -34.92 7.81
C GLU A 76 -10.04 -35.54 6.98
N VAL A 77 -9.87 -35.53 5.67
CA VAL A 77 -10.73 -36.28 4.75
C VAL A 77 -10.45 -37.74 5.06
N VAL A 78 -11.29 -38.34 5.91
CA VAL A 78 -11.35 -39.78 6.10
C VAL A 78 -11.74 -40.36 4.75
N MET A 79 -10.72 -40.81 4.00
CA MET A 79 -10.91 -41.57 2.77
C MET A 79 -11.73 -42.80 3.16
N GLN A 80 -12.99 -42.87 2.72
CA GLN A 80 -13.77 -44.09 2.84
C GLN A 80 -12.97 -45.20 2.15
N SER A 81 -12.80 -46.33 2.85
CA SER A 81 -12.22 -47.52 2.24
C SER A 81 -13.01 -47.85 0.98
N PRO A 82 -12.33 -48.23 -0.13
CA PRO A 82 -13.01 -48.58 -1.36
C PRO A 82 -14.04 -49.69 -1.06
N PRO A 83 -15.24 -49.62 -1.66
CA PRO A 83 -16.27 -50.62 -1.43
C PRO A 83 -15.71 -52.01 -1.75
N PRO A 84 -16.07 -53.03 -0.96
CA PRO A 84 -15.56 -54.39 -1.17
C PRO A 84 -15.85 -54.82 -2.60
N ILE A 85 -14.81 -55.29 -3.30
CA ILE A 85 -14.92 -55.84 -4.64
C ILE A 85 -15.89 -57.02 -4.56
N ASN A 86 -17.05 -56.84 -5.19
CA ASN A 86 -18.09 -57.85 -5.24
C ASN A 86 -17.58 -59.00 -6.13
N PRO A 87 -17.41 -60.24 -5.61
CA PRO A 87 -16.79 -61.35 -6.36
C PRO A 87 -17.63 -61.87 -7.53
N GLU A 88 -18.77 -61.25 -7.87
CA GLU A 88 -19.70 -61.69 -8.91
C GLU A 88 -19.57 -60.93 -10.25
N VAL A 89 -18.50 -60.15 -10.49
CA VAL A 89 -18.22 -59.70 -11.86
C VAL A 89 -17.67 -60.87 -12.66
N LYS A 90 -18.58 -61.65 -13.26
CA LYS A 90 -18.24 -62.62 -14.31
C LYS A 90 -17.44 -61.87 -15.37
N THR A 91 -16.17 -62.21 -15.51
CA THR A 91 -15.37 -61.74 -16.63
C THR A 91 -16.06 -62.18 -17.92
N PRO A 92 -16.26 -61.27 -18.91
CA PRO A 92 -16.81 -61.68 -20.19
C PRO A 92 -15.88 -62.74 -20.81
N PRO A 93 -16.42 -63.83 -21.38
CA PRO A 93 -15.62 -64.92 -21.91
C PRO A 93 -14.68 -64.39 -23.01
N PRO A 94 -13.42 -64.85 -23.05
CA PRO A 94 -12.47 -64.48 -24.08
C PRO A 94 -13.08 -64.75 -25.47
N VAL A 95 -13.09 -63.71 -26.32
CA VAL A 95 -13.44 -63.85 -27.73
C VAL A 95 -12.30 -64.62 -28.40
N GLU A 96 -12.57 -65.84 -28.85
CA GLU A 96 -11.62 -66.62 -29.65
C GLU A 96 -11.48 -65.98 -31.05
N PRO A 97 -10.26 -65.73 -31.55
CA PRO A 97 -10.01 -65.40 -32.96
C PRO A 97 -9.90 -66.69 -33.79
N PRO A 98 -10.07 -66.72 -35.14
CA PRO A 98 -10.56 -65.76 -36.13
C PRO A 98 -11.94 -66.09 -36.75
#